data_AF-A0AAP6B7K8-F1
#
_entry.id   AF-A0AAP6B7K8-F1
#
_cell.length_a   1.000
_cell.length_b   1.000
_cell.length_c   1.000
_cell.angle_alpha   90.00
_cell.angle_beta   90.00
_cell.angle_gamma   90.00
#
_symmetry.space_group_name_H-M   'P 1'
#
loop_
_entity.id
_entity.type
_entity.pdbx_description
1 polymer ?
#
loop_
_entity_poly.entity_id
_entity_poly.type
_entity_poly.pdbx_seq_one_letter_code
_entity_poly.pdbx_strand_id
1 'polypeptide(L)'
;MTSSFLILHGWQNHRPEGHWQHWLAARLTDLGHEVVYPQLPDPDNPELDVWLAEFERHLTAPTRDSLTPDHQPTPPHDLTAPGHQPTPNRDLTTSGHQPALADDLTAPSHQSAPADDLTPPSHPTAPLRDLTEPTLALTTPPRSRIVIAHSLATVTWLHALARNLPGLDTVARTLLVSPVTVVTDYPEIAGFALPPLTGLTPPSPTRIVAGDDDPYCPEGAQAAYGDPLGVTAEVLPGAGHLTPDDGYGSWPSVLEWCLNGETRLTAR
;
A
#
# COMPACT_ATOMS: atom_id res chain seq x y z
N MET A 1 -9.49 -19.40 -5.07
CA MET A 1 -8.38 -18.69 -4.42
C MET A 1 -8.96 -17.44 -3.79
N THR A 2 -8.57 -17.11 -2.57
CA THR A 2 -9.11 -15.97 -1.83
C THR A 2 -8.23 -14.75 -2.09
N SER A 3 -8.71 -13.78 -2.87
CA SER A 3 -8.00 -12.50 -3.04
C SER A 3 -8.20 -11.56 -1.85
N SER A 4 -7.22 -10.67 -1.61
CA SER A 4 -7.31 -9.56 -0.65
C SER A 4 -7.55 -8.25 -1.38
N PHE A 5 -8.54 -7.47 -0.95
CA PHE A 5 -8.95 -6.19 -1.55
C PHE A 5 -8.82 -5.06 -0.54
N LEU A 6 -8.27 -3.93 -0.99
CA LEU A 6 -8.26 -2.66 -0.26
C LEU A 6 -9.02 -1.62 -1.07
N ILE A 7 -10.16 -1.15 -0.54
CA ILE A 7 -11.03 -0.15 -1.17
C ILE A 7 -10.87 1.17 -0.42
N LEU A 8 -10.54 2.26 -1.11
CA LEU A 8 -10.20 3.56 -0.53
C LEU A 8 -11.08 4.64 -1.15
N HIS A 9 -11.72 5.47 -0.31
CA HIS A 9 -12.70 6.46 -0.71
C HIS A 9 -12.11 7.87 -0.83
N GLY A 10 -12.84 8.75 -1.54
CA GLY A 10 -12.48 10.16 -1.69
C GLY A 10 -12.89 11.06 -0.53
N TRP A 11 -12.75 12.37 -0.77
CA TRP A 11 -13.17 13.46 0.11
C TRP A 11 -14.67 13.38 0.44
N GLN A 12 -15.03 13.77 1.67
CA GLN A 12 -16.39 13.79 2.24
C GLN A 12 -17.14 12.44 2.22
N ASN A 13 -16.46 11.35 1.91
CA ASN A 13 -17.08 10.04 1.86
C ASN A 13 -17.08 9.38 3.25
N HIS A 14 -18.28 9.29 3.82
CA HIS A 14 -18.55 8.60 5.10
C HIS A 14 -19.09 7.17 4.88
N ARG A 15 -18.63 6.53 3.80
CA ARG A 15 -18.98 5.16 3.38
C ARG A 15 -20.49 4.88 3.31
N PRO A 16 -21.30 5.74 2.67
CA PRO A 16 -22.75 5.57 2.66
C PRO A 16 -23.16 4.24 2.02
N GLU A 17 -24.20 3.61 2.56
CA GLU A 17 -24.67 2.28 2.09
C GLU A 17 -25.10 2.28 0.61
N GLY A 18 -25.56 3.44 0.12
CA GLY A 18 -25.94 3.63 -1.28
C GLY A 18 -24.78 3.74 -2.27
N HIS A 19 -23.52 3.73 -1.80
CA HIS A 19 -22.33 3.88 -2.65
C HIS A 19 -21.85 2.55 -3.23
N TRP A 20 -21.34 2.57 -4.45
CA TRP A 20 -20.77 1.37 -5.10
C TRP A 20 -19.59 0.76 -4.37
N GLN A 21 -18.79 1.56 -3.66
CA GLN A 21 -17.71 1.04 -2.82
C GLN A 21 -18.25 0.19 -1.67
N HIS A 22 -19.34 0.62 -1.02
CA HIS A 22 -19.99 -0.13 0.04
C HIS A 22 -20.63 -1.41 -0.51
N TRP A 23 -21.36 -1.29 -1.63
CA TRP A 23 -21.93 -2.44 -2.33
C TRP A 23 -20.85 -3.45 -2.76
N LEU A 24 -19.75 -2.99 -3.34
CA LEU A 24 -18.63 -3.82 -3.81
C LEU A 24 -17.97 -4.54 -2.64
N ALA A 25 -17.73 -3.84 -1.54
CA ALA A 25 -17.13 -4.42 -0.34
C ALA A 25 -18.00 -5.56 0.22
N ALA A 26 -19.32 -5.35 0.31
CA ALA A 26 -20.26 -6.38 0.72
C ALA A 26 -20.24 -7.58 -0.23
N ARG A 27 -20.30 -7.35 -1.55
CA ARG A 27 -20.29 -8.42 -2.55
C ARG A 27 -19.02 -9.27 -2.54
N LEU A 28 -17.85 -8.63 -2.45
CA LEU A 28 -16.59 -9.35 -2.37
C LEU A 28 -16.50 -10.17 -1.07
N THR A 29 -17.01 -9.61 0.04
CA THR A 29 -17.08 -10.32 1.33
C THR A 29 -18.01 -11.54 1.27
N ASP A 30 -19.19 -11.40 0.68
CA ASP A 30 -20.16 -12.49 0.48
C ASP A 30 -19.57 -13.64 -0.36
N LEU A 31 -18.67 -13.31 -1.30
CA LEU A 31 -17.94 -14.27 -2.13
C LEU A 31 -16.75 -14.92 -1.40
N GLY A 32 -16.50 -14.56 -0.14
CA GLY A 32 -15.46 -15.15 0.70
C GLY A 32 -14.08 -14.50 0.57
N HIS A 33 -13.98 -13.35 -0.10
CA HIS A 33 -12.72 -12.59 -0.21
C HIS A 33 -12.37 -11.85 1.08
N GLU A 34 -11.08 -11.56 1.26
CA GLU A 34 -10.64 -10.63 2.30
C GLU A 34 -10.83 -9.20 1.78
N VAL A 35 -11.60 -8.39 2.48
CA VAL A 35 -11.92 -7.03 2.06
C VAL A 35 -11.65 -6.07 3.20
N VAL A 36 -10.85 -5.05 2.91
CA VAL A 36 -10.60 -3.92 3.79
C VAL A 36 -11.14 -2.68 3.11
N TYR A 37 -12.18 -2.10 3.71
CA TYR A 37 -12.75 -0.81 3.32
C TYR A 37 -12.76 0.10 4.55
N PRO A 38 -11.64 0.78 4.85
CA PRO A 38 -11.52 1.59 6.05
C PRO A 38 -12.27 2.92 5.87
N GLN A 39 -12.67 3.52 6.99
CA GLN A 39 -12.99 4.94 7.02
C GLN A 39 -11.66 5.70 7.16
N LEU A 40 -11.29 6.48 6.14
CA LEU A 40 -10.10 7.32 6.23
C LEU A 40 -10.33 8.45 7.25
N PRO A 41 -9.29 8.87 7.99
CA PRO A 41 -9.41 9.89 9.02
C PRO A 41 -9.86 11.24 8.46
N ASP A 42 -10.74 11.92 9.19
CA ASP A 42 -11.29 13.26 8.87
C ASP A 42 -11.62 13.42 7.37
N PRO A 43 -12.59 12.67 6.83
CA PRO A 43 -12.89 12.71 5.41
C PRO A 43 -13.37 14.08 4.94
N ASP A 44 -13.84 14.97 5.83
CA ASP A 44 -14.32 16.30 5.49
C ASP A 44 -13.16 17.31 5.41
N ASN A 45 -12.11 17.15 6.23
CA ASN A 45 -10.89 17.97 6.24
C ASN A 45 -9.64 17.08 6.21
N PRO A 46 -9.39 16.37 5.11
CA PRO A 46 -8.35 15.36 5.09
C PRO A 46 -6.96 16.00 5.07
N GLU A 47 -6.00 15.30 5.67
CA GLU A 47 -4.58 15.66 5.62
C GLU A 47 -3.81 14.58 4.89
N LEU A 48 -3.01 14.97 3.89
CA LEU A 48 -2.29 14.05 3.01
C LEU A 48 -1.41 13.07 3.80
N ASP A 49 -0.61 13.57 4.74
CA ASP A 49 0.32 12.73 5.49
C ASP A 49 -0.41 11.76 6.44
N VAL A 50 -1.57 12.15 6.97
CA VAL A 50 -2.42 11.28 7.79
C VAL A 50 -3.03 10.16 6.95
N TRP A 51 -3.53 10.49 5.75
CA TRP A 51 -4.06 9.49 4.82
C TRP A 51 -2.98 8.54 4.31
N LEU A 52 -1.77 9.03 4.04
CA LEU A 52 -0.63 8.20 3.62
C LEU A 52 -0.22 7.21 4.72
N ALA A 53 -0.19 7.64 5.99
CA ALA A 53 0.09 6.75 7.11
C ALA A 53 -0.96 5.62 7.22
N GLU A 54 -2.23 5.95 7.00
CA GLU A 54 -3.30 4.94 6.99
C GLU A 54 -3.21 3.98 5.80
N PHE A 55 -2.84 4.48 4.62
CA PHE A 55 -2.54 3.65 3.45
C PHE A 55 -1.40 2.68 3.73
N GLU A 56 -0.28 3.17 4.25
CA GLU A 56 0.89 2.33 4.60
C GLU A 56 0.50 1.24 5.59
N ARG A 57 -0.25 1.59 6.65
CA ARG A 57 -0.75 0.63 7.64
C ARG A 57 -1.54 -0.51 6.99
N HIS A 58 -2.36 -0.20 6.00
CA HIS A 58 -3.14 -1.19 5.27
C HIS A 58 -2.33 -1.98 4.25
N LEU A 59 -1.36 -1.36 3.58
CA LEU A 59 -0.49 -2.02 2.61
C LEU A 59 0.49 -2.99 3.27
N THR A 60 0.93 -2.70 4.49
CA THR A 60 1.85 -3.54 5.26
C THR A 60 1.15 -4.56 6.14
N ALA A 61 -0.17 -4.45 6.33
CA ALA A 61 -0.95 -5.43 7.09
C ALA A 61 -0.88 -6.81 6.41
N PRO A 62 -0.63 -7.89 7.17
CA PRO A 62 -0.57 -9.25 6.63
C PRO A 62 -1.92 -9.65 6.04
N THR A 63 -1.90 -10.26 4.86
CA THR A 63 -3.09 -10.91 4.28
C THR A 63 -3.25 -12.32 4.83
N ARG A 64 -4.46 -12.87 4.76
CA ARG A 64 -4.75 -14.23 5.24
C ARG A 64 -3.86 -15.30 4.59
N ASP A 65 -3.50 -15.11 3.32
CA ASP A 65 -2.60 -16.01 2.59
C ASP A 65 -1.12 -15.86 3.00
N SER A 66 -0.75 -14.73 3.61
CA SER A 66 0.59 -14.46 4.13
C SER A 66 0.83 -15.04 5.53
N LEU A 67 -0.25 -15.37 6.26
CA LEU A 67 -0.18 -16.02 7.56
C LEU A 67 0.11 -17.51 7.33
N THR A 68 1.38 -17.90 7.37
CA THR A 68 1.72 -19.32 7.53
C THR A 68 1.04 -19.84 8.78
N PRO A 69 0.37 -21.02 8.75
CA PRO A 69 -0.16 -21.61 9.96
C PRO A 69 1.04 -21.92 10.85
N ASP A 70 1.23 -21.09 11.86
CA ASP A 70 2.28 -21.27 12.84
C ASP A 70 2.14 -22.69 13.40
N HIS A 71 3.22 -23.45 13.37
CA HIS A 71 3.27 -24.79 13.94
C HIS A 71 3.18 -24.60 15.45
N GLN A 72 1.95 -24.49 15.97
CA GLN A 72 1.69 -24.34 17.38
C GLN A 72 2.38 -25.52 18.09
N PRO A 73 3.40 -25.29 18.94
CA PRO A 73 3.94 -26.35 19.75
C PRO A 73 2.79 -26.86 20.60
N THR A 74 2.46 -28.14 20.46
CA THR A 74 1.55 -28.80 21.39
C THR A 74 2.07 -28.53 22.81
N PRO A 75 1.28 -27.89 23.69
CA PRO A 75 1.72 -27.72 25.06
C PRO A 75 1.89 -29.11 25.67
N PRO A 76 2.98 -29.40 26.40
CA PRO A 76 3.05 -30.64 27.14
C PRO A 76 1.89 -30.65 28.14
N HIS A 77 1.11 -31.72 28.13
CA HIS A 77 0.15 -32.03 29.17
C HIS A 77 0.91 -32.10 30.50
N ASP A 78 0.72 -31.11 31.37
CA ASP A 78 1.15 -31.22 32.76
C ASP A 78 -0.05 -31.17 33.69
N LEU A 79 -0.26 -32.30 34.37
CA LEU A 79 -1.25 -32.51 35.40
C LEU A 79 -0.64 -31.99 36.71
N THR A 80 -1.07 -30.83 37.20
CA THR A 80 -0.98 -30.55 38.64
C THR A 80 -1.98 -29.46 39.07
N ALA A 81 -2.64 -29.74 40.19
CA ALA A 81 -3.71 -28.96 40.82
C ALA A 81 -3.17 -27.75 41.64
N PRO A 82 -4.04 -26.88 42.21
CA PRO A 82 -3.72 -25.48 42.49
C PRO A 82 -3.17 -25.23 43.90
N GLY A 83 -2.32 -24.22 44.04
CA GLY A 83 -1.78 -23.78 45.33
C GLY A 83 -1.45 -22.28 45.39
N HIS A 84 -2.31 -21.54 46.09
CA HIS A 84 -2.05 -20.38 46.96
C HIS A 84 -1.29 -19.13 46.46
N GLN A 85 -2.00 -17.99 46.52
CA GLN A 85 -1.47 -16.62 46.69
C GLN A 85 -0.71 -16.47 48.03
N PRO A 86 0.26 -15.55 48.11
CA PRO A 86 -0.03 -14.25 48.73
C PRO A 86 0.60 -13.03 48.05
N THR A 87 0.01 -11.87 48.37
CA THR A 87 0.31 -10.50 47.92
C THR A 87 1.43 -9.83 48.75
N PRO A 88 1.66 -8.50 48.67
CA PRO A 88 2.84 -7.91 48.04
C PRO A 88 3.76 -7.20 49.05
N ASN A 89 4.88 -6.63 48.60
CA ASN A 89 5.48 -5.53 49.34
C ASN A 89 6.01 -4.43 48.42
N ARG A 90 5.57 -3.21 48.72
CA ARG A 90 6.14 -1.94 48.28
C ARG A 90 7.48 -1.73 49.01
N ASP A 91 8.43 -1.00 48.43
CA ASP A 91 8.52 0.45 48.59
C ASP A 91 9.85 1.05 48.06
N LEU A 92 9.68 2.24 47.50
CA LEU A 92 10.48 3.47 47.65
C LEU A 92 11.94 3.59 47.17
N THR A 93 12.09 4.45 46.15
CA THR A 93 13.04 5.60 46.08
C THR A 93 14.54 5.24 45.87
N THR A 94 15.45 6.04 45.31
CA THR A 94 15.62 7.50 45.11
C THR A 94 16.62 7.70 43.96
N SER A 95 16.36 8.75 43.16
CA SER A 95 17.28 9.70 42.50
C SER A 95 18.80 9.42 42.46
N GLY A 96 19.39 9.68 41.28
CA GLY A 96 20.55 10.59 41.23
C GLY A 96 21.68 10.25 40.25
N HIS A 97 22.06 11.29 39.50
CA HIS A 97 23.43 11.61 39.01
C HIS A 97 23.89 11.08 37.64
N GLN A 98 23.80 11.98 36.65
CA GLN A 98 24.81 12.29 35.62
C GLN A 98 25.94 13.17 36.23
N PRO A 99 27.02 13.62 35.52
CA PRO A 99 27.45 13.44 34.11
C PRO A 99 28.99 13.16 33.94
N ALA A 100 29.49 13.36 32.71
CA ALA A 100 30.88 13.71 32.28
C ALA A 100 31.68 12.55 31.63
N LEU A 101 32.50 12.71 30.58
CA LEU A 101 33.11 13.86 29.86
C LEU A 101 33.80 13.35 28.56
N ALA A 102 34.12 14.29 27.65
CA ALA A 102 35.32 14.37 26.77
C ALA A 102 35.50 13.36 25.60
N ASP A 103 35.53 13.80 24.34
CA ASP A 103 36.71 14.26 23.53
C ASP A 103 36.97 13.17 22.45
N ASP A 104 37.45 13.34 21.21
CA ASP A 104 38.04 14.42 20.44
C ASP A 104 38.04 13.99 18.94
N LEU A 105 38.19 14.96 18.03
CA LEU A 105 38.86 14.95 16.70
C LEU A 105 39.20 13.58 16.03
N THR A 106 39.05 13.32 14.72
CA THR A 106 39.58 14.06 13.55
C THR A 106 39.29 13.25 12.25
N ALA A 107 39.18 13.93 11.10
CA ALA A 107 39.21 13.33 9.74
C ALA A 107 40.63 12.88 9.33
N PRO A 108 40.81 12.09 8.25
CA PRO A 108 41.24 12.70 6.98
C PRO A 108 40.84 12.00 5.65
N SER A 109 40.61 12.85 4.64
CA SER A 109 41.17 12.93 3.27
C SER A 109 41.92 11.76 2.56
N HIS A 110 41.45 11.50 1.33
CA HIS A 110 42.13 11.45 0.02
C HIS A 110 43.18 10.37 -0.40
N GLN A 111 42.80 9.72 -1.51
CA GLN A 111 43.52 9.50 -2.78
C GLN A 111 44.57 8.37 -2.99
N SER A 112 44.21 7.58 -4.02
CA SER A 112 45.00 7.22 -5.23
C SER A 112 45.97 6.04 -5.21
N ALA A 113 45.76 5.20 -6.24
CA ALA A 113 46.57 4.08 -6.73
C ALA A 113 47.96 4.53 -7.25
N PRO A 114 48.89 3.61 -7.61
CA PRO A 114 48.88 3.07 -8.98
C PRO A 114 49.50 1.66 -9.21
N ALA A 115 49.37 1.23 -10.48
CA ALA A 115 50.33 0.50 -11.34
C ALA A 115 50.48 -1.05 -11.32
N ASP A 116 50.31 -1.59 -12.54
CA ASP A 116 51.03 -2.64 -13.29
C ASP A 116 51.29 -4.04 -12.68
N ASP A 117 50.96 -5.11 -13.42
CA ASP A 117 51.94 -5.96 -14.14
C ASP A 117 51.27 -7.16 -14.88
N LEU A 118 51.96 -7.66 -15.90
CA LEU A 118 51.60 -8.62 -16.95
C LEU A 118 51.92 -10.10 -16.59
N THR A 119 50.90 -10.97 -16.59
CA THR A 119 50.87 -12.38 -17.11
C THR A 119 51.82 -13.51 -16.54
N PRO A 120 51.57 -14.84 -16.82
CA PRO A 120 51.28 -15.93 -15.86
C PRO A 120 52.46 -16.95 -15.73
N PRO A 121 52.36 -18.27 -15.41
CA PRO A 121 51.26 -19.13 -14.90
C PRO A 121 51.66 -19.97 -13.65
N SER A 122 50.72 -20.73 -13.06
CA SER A 122 50.94 -22.07 -12.45
C SER A 122 49.70 -22.56 -11.68
N HIS A 123 49.29 -23.81 -11.93
CA HIS A 123 48.37 -24.55 -11.05
C HIS A 123 48.97 -24.72 -9.65
N PRO A 124 48.15 -24.72 -8.59
CA PRO A 124 48.05 -25.95 -7.81
C PRO A 124 46.65 -26.27 -7.27
N THR A 125 46.54 -27.52 -6.84
CA THR A 125 45.41 -28.28 -6.32
C THR A 125 44.98 -27.88 -4.89
N ALA A 126 43.67 -28.08 -4.60
CA ALA A 126 42.96 -28.25 -3.31
C ALA A 126 42.40 -26.98 -2.59
N PRO A 127 41.37 -27.08 -1.70
CA PRO A 127 40.56 -28.25 -1.28
C PRO A 127 39.02 -28.07 -1.44
N LEU A 128 38.30 -29.16 -1.21
CA LEU A 128 36.84 -29.26 -1.05
C LEU A 128 36.34 -28.23 -0.02
N ARG A 129 35.58 -27.22 -0.49
CA ARG A 129 34.86 -26.29 0.39
C ARG A 129 33.41 -26.75 0.53
N ASP A 130 33.10 -27.03 1.79
CA ASP A 130 31.79 -27.18 2.41
C ASP A 130 30.76 -26.20 1.80
N LEU A 131 29.77 -26.74 1.09
CA LEU A 131 28.62 -25.99 0.57
C LEU A 131 27.50 -26.08 1.59
N THR A 132 27.62 -25.28 2.66
CA THR A 132 26.49 -25.04 3.56
C THR A 132 26.33 -23.53 3.78
N GLU A 133 26.09 -22.80 2.70
CA GLU A 133 25.50 -21.46 2.79
C GLU A 133 23.98 -21.64 2.95
N PRO A 134 23.33 -21.11 4.00
CA PRO A 134 21.89 -21.05 4.04
C PRO A 134 21.46 -20.05 2.96
N THR A 135 20.96 -20.57 1.84
CA THR A 135 20.20 -19.75 0.90
C THR A 135 18.93 -19.33 1.62
N LEU A 136 18.98 -18.23 2.37
CA LEU A 136 17.78 -17.44 2.63
C LEU A 136 17.36 -16.93 1.26
N ALA A 137 16.58 -17.74 0.55
CA ALA A 137 15.73 -17.24 -0.50
C ALA A 137 14.81 -16.25 0.20
N LEU A 138 15.15 -14.96 0.12
CA LEU A 138 14.22 -13.85 0.28
C LEU A 138 13.14 -14.11 -0.77
N THR A 139 12.20 -14.96 -0.41
CA THR A 139 11.02 -15.22 -1.20
C THR A 139 10.25 -13.93 -1.10
N THR A 140 10.35 -13.05 -2.10
CA THR A 140 9.49 -11.87 -2.18
C THR A 140 8.08 -12.37 -1.94
N PRO A 141 7.38 -11.89 -0.89
CA PRO A 141 6.05 -12.38 -0.60
C PRO A 141 5.19 -12.20 -1.86
N PRO A 142 4.35 -13.20 -2.21
CA PRO A 142 3.56 -13.11 -3.41
C PRO A 142 2.67 -11.87 -3.36
N ARG A 143 2.69 -11.09 -4.45
CA ARG A 143 1.73 -10.00 -4.66
C ARG A 143 0.32 -10.55 -4.52
N SER A 144 -0.42 -10.11 -3.51
CA SER A 144 -1.72 -10.70 -3.16
C SER A 144 -2.84 -9.67 -2.97
N ARG A 145 -2.50 -8.38 -2.91
CA ARG A 145 -3.46 -7.30 -2.63
C ARG A 145 -3.91 -6.58 -3.89
N ILE A 146 -5.21 -6.39 -4.03
CA ILE A 146 -5.84 -5.61 -5.10
C ILE A 146 -6.29 -4.28 -4.49
N VAL A 147 -5.84 -3.15 -5.04
CA VAL A 147 -6.19 -1.81 -4.54
C VAL A 147 -7.20 -1.15 -5.47
N ILE A 148 -8.27 -0.59 -4.90
CA ILE A 148 -9.25 0.24 -5.59
C ILE A 148 -9.29 1.58 -4.88
N ALA A 149 -8.87 2.65 -5.55
CA ALA A 149 -8.89 4.00 -5.02
C ALA A 149 -9.84 4.88 -5.83
N HIS A 150 -10.69 5.66 -5.16
CA HIS A 150 -11.65 6.56 -5.79
C HIS A 150 -11.37 8.03 -5.45
N SER A 151 -11.47 8.92 -6.45
CA SER A 151 -11.39 10.37 -6.27
C SER A 151 -10.09 10.77 -5.53
N LEU A 152 -10.16 11.53 -4.43
CA LEU A 152 -8.97 11.97 -3.68
C LEU A 152 -8.02 10.83 -3.25
N ALA A 153 -8.54 9.60 -3.06
CA ALA A 153 -7.69 8.45 -2.76
C ALA A 153 -6.77 8.08 -3.93
N THR A 154 -7.11 8.39 -5.19
CA THR A 154 -6.21 8.16 -6.33
C THR A 154 -4.99 9.07 -6.23
N VAL A 155 -5.20 10.33 -5.83
CA VAL A 155 -4.12 11.31 -5.65
C VAL A 155 -3.21 10.90 -4.49
N THR A 156 -3.82 10.43 -3.40
CA THR A 156 -3.10 9.85 -2.26
C THR A 156 -2.27 8.63 -2.68
N TRP A 157 -2.82 7.74 -3.50
CA TRP A 157 -2.10 6.60 -4.05
C TRP A 157 -0.89 7.03 -4.89
N LEU A 158 -1.02 8.06 -5.71
CA LEU A 158 0.10 8.58 -6.51
C LEU A 158 1.20 9.19 -5.62
N HIS A 159 0.83 9.86 -4.53
CA HIS A 159 1.79 10.29 -3.51
C HIS A 159 2.47 9.10 -2.81
N ALA A 160 1.73 8.02 -2.53
CA ALA A 160 2.30 6.81 -1.95
C ALA A 160 3.39 6.21 -2.84
N LEU A 161 3.13 6.15 -4.15
CA LEU A 161 4.12 5.73 -5.15
C LEU A 161 5.31 6.69 -5.20
N ALA A 162 5.07 7.99 -5.27
CA ALA A 162 6.13 8.99 -5.38
C ALA A 162 7.06 9.00 -4.16
N ARG A 163 6.52 8.64 -2.98
CA ARG A 163 7.24 8.54 -1.72
C ARG A 163 7.79 7.13 -1.43
N ASN A 164 7.58 6.17 -2.33
CA ASN A 164 7.97 4.77 -2.17
C ASN A 164 7.51 4.17 -0.82
N LEU A 165 6.23 4.31 -0.49
CA LEU A 165 5.72 3.77 0.78
C LEU A 165 5.96 2.26 0.91
N PRO A 166 6.25 1.76 2.12
CA PRO A 166 6.33 0.33 2.39
C PRO A 166 5.05 -0.44 1.99
N GLY A 167 5.22 -1.67 1.50
CA GLY A 167 4.11 -2.57 1.15
C GLY A 167 3.57 -2.41 -0.27
N LEU A 168 4.03 -1.43 -1.06
CA LEU A 168 3.67 -1.29 -2.48
C LEU A 168 4.02 -2.53 -3.31
N ASP A 169 5.08 -3.24 -2.93
CA ASP A 169 5.54 -4.48 -3.56
C ASP A 169 4.57 -5.65 -3.38
N THR A 170 3.64 -5.58 -2.42
CA THR A 170 2.58 -6.58 -2.17
C THR A 170 1.36 -6.42 -3.08
N VAL A 171 1.27 -5.30 -3.80
CA VAL A 171 0.11 -4.96 -4.62
C VAL A 171 0.18 -5.68 -5.96
N ALA A 172 -0.80 -6.55 -6.18
CA ALA A 172 -0.96 -7.35 -7.38
C ALA A 172 -1.52 -6.56 -8.55
N ARG A 173 -2.47 -5.65 -8.29
CA ARG A 173 -3.03 -4.73 -9.29
C ARG A 173 -3.76 -3.57 -8.63
N THR A 174 -3.91 -2.48 -9.37
CA THR A 174 -4.59 -1.26 -8.90
C THR A 174 -5.64 -0.77 -9.90
N LEU A 175 -6.77 -0.30 -9.39
CA LEU A 175 -7.76 0.48 -10.12
C LEU A 175 -7.88 1.89 -9.52
N LEU A 176 -7.68 2.90 -10.35
CA LEU A 176 -7.91 4.30 -10.02
C LEU A 176 -9.24 4.74 -10.64
N VAL A 177 -10.20 5.10 -9.81
CA VAL A 177 -11.57 5.44 -10.19
C VAL A 177 -11.77 6.95 -10.05
N SER A 178 -12.20 7.62 -11.12
CA SER A 178 -12.44 9.08 -11.18
C SER A 178 -11.34 9.91 -10.50
N PRO A 179 -10.08 9.85 -10.97
CA PRO A 179 -9.03 10.69 -10.41
C PRO A 179 -9.30 12.18 -10.66
N VAL A 180 -8.89 13.06 -9.72
CA VAL A 180 -9.29 14.50 -9.70
C VAL A 180 -8.12 15.45 -9.92
N THR A 181 -8.24 16.45 -10.79
CA THR A 181 -7.16 17.45 -11.06
C THR A 181 -7.36 18.76 -10.29
N VAL A 182 -8.61 19.10 -9.96
CA VAL A 182 -9.00 20.39 -9.36
C VAL A 182 -8.74 20.51 -7.85
N VAL A 183 -7.88 19.66 -7.26
CA VAL A 183 -7.65 19.61 -5.81
C VAL A 183 -7.21 20.94 -5.21
N THR A 184 -6.52 21.78 -5.98
CA THR A 184 -6.04 23.09 -5.53
C THR A 184 -7.14 24.15 -5.44
N ASP A 185 -8.31 23.90 -6.04
CA ASP A 185 -9.44 24.83 -6.05
C ASP A 185 -10.25 24.77 -4.75
N TYR A 186 -10.02 23.74 -3.93
CA TYR A 186 -10.72 23.47 -2.68
C TYR A 186 -9.74 23.54 -1.51
N PRO A 187 -9.86 24.55 -0.61
CA PRO A 187 -8.92 24.75 0.49
C PRO A 187 -8.72 23.52 1.39
N GLU A 188 -9.77 22.73 1.60
CA GLU A 188 -9.79 21.54 2.45
C GLU A 188 -8.91 20.42 1.91
N ILE A 189 -8.69 20.36 0.60
CA ILE A 189 -7.93 19.31 -0.08
C ILE A 189 -6.75 19.85 -0.89
N ALA A 190 -6.45 21.15 -0.81
CA ALA A 190 -5.34 21.78 -1.52
C ALA A 190 -3.97 21.17 -1.16
N GLY A 191 -3.85 20.59 0.05
CA GLY A 191 -2.66 19.83 0.47
C GLY A 191 -2.39 18.56 -0.33
N PHE A 192 -3.35 18.10 -1.14
CA PHE A 192 -3.23 16.93 -2.02
C PHE A 192 -2.78 17.30 -3.44
N ALA A 193 -2.16 18.48 -3.66
CA ALA A 193 -1.61 18.85 -4.97
C ALA A 193 -0.84 17.69 -5.62
N LEU A 194 -1.06 17.46 -6.92
CA LEU A 194 -0.55 16.28 -7.62
C LEU A 194 0.99 16.20 -7.56
N PRO A 195 1.56 15.01 -7.28
CA PRO A 195 2.99 14.81 -7.46
C PRO A 195 3.32 14.77 -8.97
N PRO A 196 4.59 14.95 -9.37
CA PRO A 196 5.00 14.73 -10.74
C PRO A 196 4.66 13.30 -11.21
N LEU A 197 3.83 13.19 -12.24
CA LEU A 197 3.36 11.89 -12.74
C LEU A 197 4.34 11.26 -13.73
N THR A 198 5.06 12.08 -14.49
CA THR A 198 6.05 11.59 -15.47
C THR A 198 7.19 10.86 -14.78
N GLY A 199 7.42 9.61 -15.18
CA GLY A 199 8.46 8.75 -14.60
C GLY A 199 8.00 7.97 -13.36
N LEU A 200 6.79 8.21 -12.87
CA LEU A 200 6.19 7.39 -11.83
C LEU A 200 5.85 6.00 -12.38
N THR A 201 6.23 4.94 -11.68
CA THR A 201 6.02 3.56 -12.12
C THR A 201 5.00 2.86 -11.21
N PRO A 202 3.70 2.89 -11.55
CA PRO A 202 2.69 2.21 -10.75
C PRO A 202 2.81 0.67 -10.86
N PRO A 203 2.38 -0.09 -9.84
CA PRO A 203 2.34 -1.55 -9.91
C PRO A 203 1.55 -2.03 -11.12
N SER A 204 2.10 -2.98 -11.87
CA SER A 204 1.41 -3.55 -13.02
C SER A 204 0.64 -4.82 -12.64
N PRO A 205 -0.62 -4.98 -13.10
CA PRO A 205 -1.38 -4.01 -13.88
C PRO A 205 -1.98 -2.87 -13.03
N THR A 206 -1.91 -1.65 -13.54
CA THR A 206 -2.69 -0.50 -13.05
C THR A 206 -3.65 -0.07 -14.15
N ARG A 207 -4.90 0.26 -13.79
CA ARG A 207 -5.92 0.77 -14.71
C ARG A 207 -6.56 2.02 -14.13
N ILE A 208 -7.08 2.85 -15.02
CA ILE A 208 -7.85 4.05 -14.68
C ILE A 208 -9.25 3.89 -15.28
N VAL A 209 -10.28 4.32 -14.56
CA VAL A 209 -11.66 4.44 -15.07
C VAL A 209 -12.24 5.79 -14.65
N ALA A 210 -12.91 6.49 -15.54
CA ALA A 210 -13.52 7.80 -15.24
C ALA A 210 -14.66 8.12 -16.20
N GLY A 211 -15.55 9.05 -15.83
CA GLY A 211 -16.49 9.67 -16.77
C GLY A 211 -15.78 10.59 -17.78
N ASP A 212 -16.36 10.76 -18.97
CA ASP A 212 -15.92 11.81 -19.91
C ASP A 212 -16.44 13.21 -19.53
N ASP A 213 -17.41 13.28 -18.62
CA ASP A 213 -18.05 14.47 -18.10
C ASP A 213 -17.79 14.70 -16.59
N ASP A 214 -16.71 14.11 -16.05
CA ASP A 214 -16.30 14.29 -14.65
C ASP A 214 -15.91 15.75 -14.37
N PRO A 215 -16.68 16.50 -13.54
CA PRO A 215 -16.44 17.92 -13.30
C PRO A 215 -15.15 18.18 -12.50
N TYR A 216 -14.59 17.17 -11.84
CA TYR A 216 -13.38 17.29 -11.04
C TYR A 216 -12.11 16.91 -11.83
N CYS A 217 -12.25 16.49 -13.09
CA CYS A 217 -11.15 16.22 -14.01
C CYS A 217 -11.48 16.74 -15.43
N PRO A 218 -11.67 18.05 -15.61
CA PRO A 218 -12.16 18.64 -16.87
C PRO A 218 -11.24 18.40 -18.08
N GLU A 219 -9.96 18.12 -17.86
CA GLU A 219 -9.00 17.77 -18.91
C GLU A 219 -9.21 16.33 -19.45
N GLY A 220 -9.99 15.53 -18.73
CA GLY A 220 -10.21 14.10 -18.99
C GLY A 220 -9.10 13.22 -18.42
N ALA A 221 -9.50 12.08 -17.85
CA ALA A 221 -8.59 11.19 -17.12
C ALA A 221 -7.44 10.62 -17.98
N GLN A 222 -7.66 10.39 -19.29
CA GLN A 222 -6.60 9.92 -20.18
C GLN A 222 -5.47 10.96 -20.30
N ALA A 223 -5.80 12.22 -20.60
CA ALA A 223 -4.80 13.26 -20.79
C ALA A 223 -4.11 13.65 -19.47
N ALA A 224 -4.89 13.77 -18.39
CA ALA A 224 -4.37 14.20 -17.09
C ALA A 224 -3.55 13.12 -16.36
N TYR A 225 -3.91 11.84 -16.52
CA TYR A 225 -3.30 10.74 -15.75
C TYR A 225 -2.78 9.61 -16.62
N GLY A 226 -3.58 9.14 -17.58
CA GLY A 226 -3.22 7.99 -18.41
C GLY A 226 -1.92 8.20 -19.19
N ASP A 227 -1.85 9.28 -19.96
CA ASP A 227 -0.71 9.64 -20.80
C ASP A 227 0.60 9.81 -19.99
N PRO A 228 0.64 10.61 -18.89
CA PRO A 228 1.88 10.75 -18.13
C PRO A 228 2.30 9.51 -17.34
N LEU A 229 1.35 8.62 -16.98
CA LEU A 229 1.65 7.35 -16.29
C LEU A 229 1.91 6.19 -17.26
N GLY A 230 1.67 6.36 -18.56
CA GLY A 230 1.73 5.27 -19.53
C GLY A 230 0.66 4.19 -19.32
N VAL A 231 -0.51 4.56 -18.79
CA VAL A 231 -1.65 3.68 -18.49
C VAL A 231 -2.85 4.08 -19.35
N THR A 232 -3.58 3.10 -19.90
CA THR A 232 -4.84 3.38 -20.59
C THR A 232 -5.96 3.62 -19.58
N ALA A 233 -6.63 4.77 -19.71
CA ALA A 233 -7.85 5.09 -19.01
C ALA A 233 -9.07 4.57 -19.78
N GLU A 234 -9.94 3.88 -19.06
CA GLU A 234 -11.25 3.46 -19.53
C GLU A 234 -12.25 4.60 -19.28
N VAL A 235 -12.60 5.32 -20.34
CA VAL A 235 -13.52 6.45 -20.27
C VAL A 235 -14.95 5.97 -20.49
N LEU A 236 -15.83 6.29 -19.55
CA LEU A 236 -17.25 5.92 -19.54
C LEU A 236 -18.10 7.14 -19.96
N PRO A 237 -18.88 7.07 -21.05
CA PRO A 237 -19.68 8.20 -21.50
C PRO A 237 -20.76 8.60 -20.50
N GLY A 238 -20.82 9.88 -20.11
CA GLY A 238 -21.87 10.45 -19.27
C GLY A 238 -21.93 9.89 -17.84
N ALA A 239 -20.80 9.39 -17.32
CA ALA A 239 -20.72 8.68 -16.05
C ALA A 239 -20.42 9.60 -14.84
N GLY A 240 -20.21 10.88 -15.07
CA GLY A 240 -19.90 11.88 -14.05
C GLY A 240 -18.70 11.50 -13.21
N HIS A 241 -18.80 11.72 -11.89
CA HIS A 241 -17.74 11.41 -10.93
C HIS A 241 -17.85 10.00 -10.32
N LEU A 242 -18.70 9.14 -10.91
CA LEU A 242 -18.95 7.77 -10.47
C LEU A 242 -19.45 7.72 -9.01
N THR A 243 -20.33 8.65 -8.63
CA THR A 243 -20.93 8.76 -7.28
C THR A 243 -22.39 8.30 -7.28
N PRO A 244 -23.04 8.16 -6.10
CA PRO A 244 -24.47 7.87 -6.02
C PRO A 244 -25.35 8.87 -6.76
N ASP A 245 -24.95 10.15 -6.78
CA ASP A 245 -25.66 11.21 -7.50
C ASP A 245 -25.55 11.05 -9.02
N ASP A 246 -24.48 10.43 -9.50
CA ASP A 246 -24.29 9.98 -10.89
C ASP A 246 -25.00 8.63 -11.17
N GLY A 247 -25.75 8.09 -10.20
CA GLY A 247 -26.45 6.82 -10.29
C GLY A 247 -25.63 5.60 -9.88
N TYR A 248 -24.41 5.77 -9.37
CA TYR A 248 -23.51 4.67 -9.00
C TYR A 248 -23.76 4.15 -7.57
N GLY A 249 -24.81 3.34 -7.44
CA GLY A 249 -25.01 2.41 -6.32
C GLY A 249 -24.44 1.03 -6.62
N SER A 250 -25.22 0.09 -7.12
CA SER A 250 -24.65 -1.20 -7.56
C SER A 250 -23.85 -1.05 -8.86
N TRP A 251 -22.61 -1.53 -8.92
CA TRP A 251 -21.81 -1.45 -10.14
C TRP A 251 -21.23 -2.83 -10.54
N PRO A 252 -21.97 -3.65 -11.30
CA PRO A 252 -21.57 -5.03 -11.61
C PRO A 252 -20.21 -5.17 -12.29
N SER A 253 -19.87 -4.30 -13.25
CA SER A 253 -18.63 -4.43 -14.01
C SER A 253 -17.37 -4.21 -13.16
N VAL A 254 -17.41 -3.38 -12.10
CA VAL A 254 -16.28 -3.27 -11.16
C VAL A 254 -16.12 -4.52 -10.29
N LEU A 255 -17.21 -5.19 -9.93
CA LEU A 255 -17.14 -6.50 -9.27
C LEU A 255 -16.52 -7.55 -10.19
N GLU A 256 -16.96 -7.61 -11.45
CA GLU A 256 -16.39 -8.54 -12.43
C GLU A 256 -14.90 -8.26 -12.71
N TRP A 257 -14.48 -6.99 -12.69
CA TRP A 257 -13.07 -6.61 -12.74
C TRP A 257 -12.29 -7.05 -11.50
N CYS A 258 -12.89 -6.92 -10.32
CA CYS A 258 -12.29 -7.40 -9.08
C CYS A 258 -12.05 -8.92 -9.12
N LEU A 259 -12.96 -9.69 -9.73
CA LEU A 259 -12.83 -11.14 -9.89
C LEU A 259 -11.90 -11.54 -11.05
N ASN A 260 -11.89 -10.76 -12.13
CA ASN A 260 -11.03 -10.94 -13.29
C ASN A 260 -10.48 -9.58 -13.77
N GLY A 261 -9.18 -9.35 -13.54
CA GLY A 261 -8.53 -8.06 -13.84
C GLY A 261 -8.53 -7.63 -15.32
N GLU A 262 -8.86 -8.55 -16.24
CA GLU A 262 -9.00 -8.28 -17.67
C GLU A 262 -10.39 -7.76 -18.05
N THR A 263 -11.38 -7.88 -17.18
CA THR A 263 -12.76 -7.47 -17.48
C THR A 263 -12.82 -5.98 -17.81
N ARG A 264 -13.59 -5.64 -18.85
CA ARG A 264 -13.84 -4.26 -19.25
C ARG A 264 -14.82 -3.59 -18.29
N LEU A 265 -14.54 -2.36 -17.86
CA LEU A 265 -15.45 -1.59 -17.02
C LEU A 265 -16.50 -0.91 -17.91
N THR A 266 -17.77 -1.02 -17.53
CA THR A 266 -18.89 -0.40 -18.25
C THR A 266 -19.65 0.53 -17.33
N ALA A 267 -20.29 1.55 -17.91
CA ALA A 267 -21.27 2.36 -17.19
C ALA A 267 -22.43 1.50 -16.66
N ARG A 268 -23.17 2.06 -15.71
CA ARG A 268 -24.31 1.39 -15.06
C ARG A 268 -25.61 1.60 -15.84
#